data_AF-A0A0F8ZUR7-F1
#
_entry.id   AF-A0A0F8ZUR7-F1
#
_cell.length_a   1.000
_cell.length_b   1.000
_cell.length_c   1.000
_cell.angle_alpha   90.00
_cell.angle_beta   90.00
_cell.angle_gamma   90.00
#
_symmetry.space_group_name_H-M   'P 1'
#
loop_
_entity.id
_entity.type
_entity.pdbx_description
1 polymer ?
#
loop_
_entity_poly.entity_id
_entity_poly.type
_entity_poly.pdbx_seq_one_letter_code
_entity_poly.pdbx_strand_id
1 'polypeptide(L)'
;MPITVKDELPAIAKLRQENVFVMPKSRAKTQEIRPMRLAILNLMPNKVETEVQFIRLLANSPLQVNVELLRLDTHRSSSNSEQHLDTFYRYFSEVKDNNYDALLIT
;
A
#
# COMPACT_ATOMS: atom_id res chain seq x y z
N MET A 1 -9.48 10.25 -3.75
CA MET A 1 -8.61 11.32 -4.29
C MET A 1 -9.31 12.64 -4.09
N PRO A 2 -8.59 13.74 -3.80
CA PRO A 2 -9.19 15.06 -3.83
C PRO A 2 -9.69 15.36 -5.25
N ILE A 3 -10.89 15.92 -5.34
CA ILE A 3 -11.46 16.36 -6.61
C ILE A 3 -10.69 17.60 -7.05
N THR A 4 -10.20 17.60 -8.29
CA THR A 4 -9.45 18.73 -8.83
C THR A 4 -10.43 19.71 -9.49
N VAL A 5 -10.49 20.94 -8.99
CA VAL A 5 -11.40 21.98 -9.51
C VAL A 5 -10.61 23.21 -9.96
N LYS A 6 -11.23 24.05 -10.81
CA LYS A 6 -10.64 25.34 -11.17
C LYS A 6 -10.53 26.23 -9.93
N ASP A 7 -9.42 26.95 -9.80
CA ASP A 7 -9.06 27.73 -8.60
C ASP A 7 -10.09 28.83 -8.28
N GLU A 8 -10.85 29.29 -9.28
CA GLU A 8 -11.89 30.33 -9.16
C GLU A 8 -13.26 29.82 -8.70
N LEU A 9 -13.43 28.52 -8.43
CA LEU A 9 -14.73 27.96 -8.09
C LEU A 9 -15.17 28.41 -6.68
N PRO A 10 -16.27 29.19 -6.53
CA PRO A 10 -16.72 29.69 -5.22
C PRO A 10 -17.07 28.56 -4.24
N ALA A 11 -17.46 27.40 -4.77
CA ALA A 11 -17.78 26.21 -4.00
C ALA A 11 -16.59 25.67 -3.18
N ILE A 12 -15.33 26.02 -3.50
CA ILE A 12 -14.16 25.59 -2.73
C ILE A 12 -14.26 26.03 -1.27
N ALA A 13 -14.69 27.27 -1.02
CA ALA A 13 -14.81 27.81 0.33
C ALA A 13 -15.87 27.05 1.15
N LYS A 14 -17.02 26.76 0.52
CA LYS A 14 -18.12 26.02 1.15
C LYS A 14 -17.78 24.55 1.41
N LEU A 15 -17.19 23.87 0.43
CA LEU A 15 -16.78 22.46 0.56
C LEU A 15 -15.68 22.26 1.61
N ARG A 16 -14.76 23.22 1.76
CA ARG A 16 -13.78 23.19 2.86
C ARG A 16 -14.42 23.30 4.25
N GLN A 17 -15.51 24.07 4.39
CA GLN A 17 -16.27 24.14 5.65
C GLN A 17 -17.00 22.82 5.96
N GLU A 18 -17.37 22.05 4.93
CA GLU A 18 -18.02 20.75 5.05
C GLU A 18 -17.02 19.58 5.20
N ASN A 19 -15.73 19.85 5.47
CA ASN A 19 -14.65 18.86 5.52
C ASN A 19 -14.44 18.06 4.23
N VAL A 20 -14.97 18.55 3.09
CA VAL A 20 -14.75 17.94 1.79
C VAL A 20 -13.40 18.42 1.26
N PHE A 21 -12.48 17.49 1.02
CA PHE A 21 -11.14 17.78 0.51
C PHE A 21 -11.19 18.14 -0.98
N VAL A 22 -11.13 19.45 -1.28
CA VAL A 22 -11.10 19.99 -2.65
C VAL A 22 -9.74 20.62 -2.94
N MET A 23 -9.13 20.25 -4.07
CA MET A 23 -7.79 20.72 -4.44
C MET A 23 -7.82 21.67 -5.65
N PRO A 24 -7.18 22.86 -5.55
CA PRO A 24 -6.96 23.75 -6.69
C PRO A 24 -6.05 23.09 -7.74
N LYS A 25 -6.31 23.33 -9.04
CA LYS A 25 -5.54 22.79 -10.18
C LYS A 25 -4.06 23.17 -10.13
N SER A 26 -3.74 24.37 -9.64
CA SER A 26 -2.36 24.84 -9.47
C SER A 26 -1.56 23.95 -8.51
N ARG A 27 -2.21 23.49 -7.42
CA ARG A 27 -1.61 22.60 -6.41
C ARG A 27 -1.60 21.13 -6.83
N ALA A 28 -2.56 20.69 -7.64
CA ALA A 28 -2.59 19.33 -8.17
C ALA A 28 -1.41 19.04 -9.11
N LYS A 29 -0.94 20.05 -9.87
CA LYS A 29 0.20 19.91 -10.79
C LYS A 29 1.56 19.75 -10.10
N THR A 30 1.68 20.20 -8.85
CA THR A 30 2.93 20.13 -8.08
C THR A 30 2.98 18.92 -7.16
N GLN A 31 1.94 18.09 -7.12
CA GLN A 31 1.99 16.85 -6.34
C GLN A 31 2.80 15.80 -7.09
N GLU A 32 4.05 15.60 -6.67
CA GLU A 32 4.78 14.37 -6.92
C GLU A 32 4.24 13.28 -5.98
N ILE A 33 3.10 12.67 -6.35
CA ILE A 33 2.56 11.53 -5.60
C ILE A 33 3.43 10.31 -5.92
N ARG A 34 4.44 10.07 -5.09
CA ARG A 34 5.25 8.85 -5.17
C ARG A 34 4.43 7.63 -4.72
N PRO A 35 4.69 6.43 -5.27
CA PRO A 35 4.12 5.20 -4.73
C PRO A 35 4.51 4.99 -3.27
N MET A 36 3.57 4.50 -2.47
CA MET A 36 3.80 4.11 -1.09
C MET A 36 4.43 2.72 -1.06
N ARG A 37 5.54 2.53 -0.33
CA ARG A 37 6.17 1.22 -0.13
C ARG A 37 5.63 0.59 1.15
N LEU A 38 4.92 -0.52 1.01
CA LEU A 38 4.31 -1.27 2.10
C LEU A 38 4.96 -2.64 2.23
N ALA A 39 5.47 -2.97 3.41
CA ALA A 39 5.88 -4.33 3.75
C ALA A 39 4.76 -5.06 4.49
N ILE A 40 4.53 -6.33 4.18
CA ILE A 40 3.59 -7.19 4.92
C ILE A 40 4.32 -8.42 5.41
N LEU A 41 4.55 -8.53 6.71
CA LEU A 41 5.05 -9.72 7.36
C LEU A 41 3.88 -10.65 7.67
N ASN A 42 3.68 -11.66 6.82
CA ASN A 42 2.57 -12.58 6.96
C ASN A 42 2.94 -13.74 7.90
N LEU A 43 2.39 -13.79 9.11
CA LEU A 43 2.61 -14.88 10.09
C LEU A 43 1.50 -15.93 10.08
N MET A 44 0.39 -15.67 9.38
CA MET A 44 -0.76 -16.57 9.35
C MET A 44 -0.45 -17.93 8.71
N PRO A 45 -1.09 -19.04 9.15
CA PRO A 45 -0.90 -20.35 8.53
C PRO A 45 -1.42 -20.40 7.09
N ASN A 46 -2.54 -19.72 6.80
CA ASN A 46 -3.14 -19.65 5.46
C ASN A 46 -2.63 -18.44 4.67
N LYS A 47 -1.39 -18.52 4.13
CA LYS A 47 -0.72 -17.38 3.47
C LYS A 47 -1.54 -16.74 2.34
N VAL A 48 -2.02 -17.55 1.39
CA VAL A 48 -2.75 -17.09 0.20
C VAL A 48 -4.07 -16.40 0.56
N GLU A 49 -4.79 -16.92 1.55
CA GLU A 49 -6.05 -16.31 1.98
C GLU A 49 -5.82 -14.93 2.59
N THR A 50 -4.81 -14.81 3.45
CA THR A 50 -4.40 -13.54 4.05
C THR A 50 -3.92 -12.53 2.99
N GLU A 51 -3.15 -12.97 2.00
CA GLU A 51 -2.73 -12.13 0.87
C GLU A 51 -3.94 -11.54 0.13
N VAL A 52 -4.92 -12.36 -0.22
CA VAL A 52 -6.14 -11.92 -0.91
C VAL A 52 -6.91 -10.89 -0.08
N GLN A 53 -7.03 -11.12 1.23
CA GLN A 53 -7.72 -10.19 2.13
C GLN A 53 -7.03 -8.82 2.18
N PHE A 54 -5.71 -8.78 2.38
CA PHE A 54 -4.96 -7.52 2.44
C PHE A 54 -4.92 -6.80 1.09
N ILE A 55 -4.64 -7.51 -0.01
CA ILE A 55 -4.59 -6.90 -1.35
C ILE A 55 -5.96 -6.32 -1.71
N ARG A 56 -7.07 -7.00 -1.38
CA ARG A 56 -8.42 -6.48 -1.64
C ARG A 56 -8.69 -5.17 -0.90
N LEU A 57 -8.22 -5.04 0.34
CA LEU A 57 -8.37 -3.79 1.10
C LEU A 57 -7.51 -2.66 0.52
N LEU A 58 -6.26 -2.97 0.15
CA LEU A 58 -5.31 -2.00 -0.41
C LEU A 58 -5.70 -1.53 -1.81
N ALA A 59 -6.29 -2.42 -2.62
CA ALA A 59 -6.74 -2.11 -3.99
C ALA A 59 -7.89 -1.09 -4.04
N ASN A 60 -8.61 -0.88 -2.94
CA ASN A 60 -9.66 0.14 -2.84
C ASN A 60 -9.12 1.54 -2.52
N SER A 61 -7.80 1.73 -2.50
CA SER A 61 -7.16 3.03 -2.33
C SER A 61 -6.83 3.67 -3.68
N PRO A 62 -7.03 4.99 -3.84
CA PRO A 62 -6.55 5.70 -5.01
C PRO A 62 -5.02 5.91 -5.05
N LEU A 63 -4.32 5.63 -3.95
CA LEU A 63 -2.86 5.77 -3.90
C LEU A 63 -2.20 4.52 -4.50
N GLN A 64 -1.14 4.72 -5.28
CA GLN A 64 -0.34 3.60 -5.75
C GLN A 64 0.45 3.01 -4.57
N VAL A 65 0.24 1.71 -4.29
CA VAL A 65 0.91 0.99 -3.21
C VAL A 65 1.76 -0.14 -3.79
N ASN A 66 3.05 -0.12 -3.49
CA ASN A 66 3.99 -1.19 -3.81
C ASN A 66 4.09 -2.10 -2.60
N VAL A 67 3.55 -3.32 -2.71
CA VAL A 67 3.51 -4.30 -1.62
C VAL A 67 4.67 -5.28 -1.76
N GLU A 68 5.43 -5.46 -0.68
CA GLU A 68 6.43 -6.52 -0.54
C GLU A 68 6.02 -7.48 0.59
N LEU A 69 5.93 -8.77 0.27
CA LEU A 69 5.58 -9.81 1.23
C LEU A 69 6.85 -10.34 1.92
N LEU A 70 6.86 -10.34 3.25
CA LEU A 70 7.98 -10.75 4.07
C LEU A 70 7.68 -12.05 4.83
N ARG A 71 8.70 -12.88 4.99
CA ARG A 71 8.68 -14.10 5.83
C ARG A 71 9.77 -14.05 6.89
N LEU A 72 9.46 -14.54 8.09
CA LEU A 72 10.44 -14.76 9.16
C LEU A 72 11.15 -16.11 9.05
N ASP A 73 10.51 -17.08 8.38
CA ASP A 73 10.85 -18.48 8.59
C ASP A 73 12.06 -18.93 7.76
N THR A 74 13.13 -19.37 8.42
CA THR A 74 14.23 -20.14 7.83
C THR A 74 13.89 -21.62 7.61
N HIS A 75 12.81 -22.10 8.24
CA HIS A 75 12.33 -23.46 8.12
C HIS A 75 11.49 -23.64 6.84
N ARG A 76 11.73 -24.74 6.15
CA ARG A 76 11.06 -25.13 4.90
C ARG A 76 9.69 -25.72 5.22
N SER A 77 8.61 -24.98 4.94
CA SER A 77 7.25 -25.54 5.00
C SER A 77 7.01 -26.47 3.81
N SER A 78 6.63 -27.71 4.12
CA SER A 78 6.29 -28.84 3.23
C SER A 78 6.08 -28.56 1.74
N SER A 79 6.96 -29.15 0.92
CA SER A 79 6.99 -29.50 -0.52
C SER A 79 6.05 -28.83 -1.55
N ASN A 80 4.80 -28.49 -1.24
CA ASN A 80 3.83 -27.92 -2.20
C ASN A 80 3.65 -26.40 -2.06
N SER A 81 4.10 -25.80 -0.95
CA SER A 81 4.01 -24.36 -0.69
C SER A 81 5.28 -23.58 -1.05
N GLU A 82 6.38 -24.27 -1.36
CA GLU A 82 7.70 -23.64 -1.52
C GLU A 82 7.79 -22.74 -2.75
N GLN A 83 7.25 -23.14 -3.91
CA GLN A 83 7.38 -22.34 -5.14
C GLN A 83 6.70 -20.96 -5.04
N HIS A 84 5.53 -20.89 -4.41
CA HIS A 84 4.82 -19.61 -4.19
C HIS A 84 5.62 -18.71 -3.23
N LEU A 85 6.11 -19.29 -2.14
CA LEU A 85 6.90 -18.56 -1.16
C LEU A 85 8.22 -18.06 -1.73
N ASP A 86 8.96 -18.89 -2.48
CA ASP A 86 10.25 -18.50 -3.05
C ASP A 86 10.11 -17.43 -4.15
N THR A 87 8.97 -17.38 -4.83
CA THR A 87 8.74 -16.40 -5.90
C THR A 87 8.25 -15.05 -5.35
N PHE A 88 7.37 -15.07 -4.35
CA PHE A 88 6.64 -13.88 -3.91
C PHE A 88 7.06 -13.34 -2.54
N TYR A 89 7.71 -14.15 -1.70
CA TYR A 89 8.16 -13.71 -0.37
C TYR A 89 9.65 -13.41 -0.35
N ARG A 90 10.01 -12.37 0.42
CA ARG A 90 11.38 -12.01 0.72
C ARG A 90 11.73 -12.31 2.17
N TYR A 91 12.95 -12.75 2.39
CA TYR A 91 13.51 -12.84 3.74
C TYR A 91 13.82 -11.45 4.25
N PHE A 92 13.73 -11.26 5.57
CA PHE A 92 14.14 -10.00 6.20
C PHE A 92 15.58 -9.59 5.82
N SER A 93 16.49 -10.55 5.64
CA SER A 93 17.87 -10.30 5.22
C SER A 93 17.99 -9.63 3.86
N GLU A 94 17.03 -9.84 2.94
CA GLU A 94 17.01 -9.22 1.60
C GLU A 94 16.48 -7.78 1.63
N VAL A 95 15.71 -7.42 2.65
CA VAL A 95 14.98 -6.14 2.71
C VAL A 95 15.41 -5.21 3.84
N LYS A 96 16.33 -5.65 4.71
CA LYS A 96 16.81 -4.89 5.88
C LYS A 96 17.34 -3.48 5.55
N ASP A 97 17.85 -3.29 4.33
CA ASP A 97 18.44 -2.03 3.87
C ASP A 97 17.41 -1.17 3.10
N ASN A 98 16.17 -1.65 2.94
CA ASN A 98 15.09 -0.91 2.30
C ASN A 98 14.33 -0.06 3.32
N ASN A 99 13.92 1.14 2.91
CA ASN A 99 12.99 1.97 3.65
C ASN A 99 11.55 1.73 3.16
N TYR A 100 10.64 1.54 4.12
CA TYR A 100 9.21 1.36 3.88
C TYR A 100 8.42 2.48 4.56
N ASP A 101 7.29 2.85 3.97
CA ASP A 101 6.36 3.82 4.54
C ASP A 101 5.51 3.19 5.64
N ALA A 102 5.25 1.89 5.54
CA ALA A 102 4.48 1.14 6.50
C ALA A 102 4.90 -0.35 6.51
N LEU A 103 4.70 -0.96 7.68
CA LEU A 103 4.85 -2.40 7.89
C LEU A 103 3.56 -2.93 8.54
N LEU A 104 2.96 -3.94 7.93
CA LEU A 104 1.85 -4.70 8.51
C LEU A 104 2.37 -6.05 9.00
N ILE A 105 1.98 -6.44 10.20
CA ILE A 105 2.31 -7.74 10.80
C ILE A 105 0.98 -8.44 11.07
N THR A 106 0.82 -9.65 10.53
CA THR A 106 -0.40 -10.46 10.67
C THR A 106 -0.32 -11.46 11.80
#